data_AF-A0A2L0S3W5-F1
#
_entry.id   AF-A0A2L0S3W5-F1
#
_cell.length_a   1.000
_cell.length_b   1.000
_cell.length_c   1.000
_cell.angle_alpha   90.00
_cell.angle_beta   90.00
_cell.angle_gamma   90.00
#
_symmetry.space_group_name_H-M   'P 1'
#
loop_
_entity.id
_entity.type
_entity.pdbx_description
1 polymer ?
#
loop_
_entity_poly.entity_id
_entity_poly.type
_entity_poly.pdbx_seq_one_letter_code
_entity_poly.pdbx_strand_id
1 'polypeptide(L)' 'MALAEWASIRTRRQQLLAVSEAMQAVDSSLTDAQRSELALYRQAVREVPQDTGDPYKIEWPELPTFLK' A
#
# COMPACT_ATOMS: atom_id res chain seq x y z
N MET A 1 -11.15 2.26 -22.47
CA MET A 1 -9.76 1.87 -22.13
C MET A 1 -9.38 2.13 -20.66
N ALA A 2 -10.29 2.57 -19.77
CA ALA A 2 -9.93 2.82 -18.35
C ALA A 2 -9.90 1.56 -17.45
N LEU A 3 -10.56 0.47 -17.85
CA LEU A 3 -10.67 -0.76 -17.04
C LEU A 3 -9.32 -1.46 -16.80
N ALA A 4 -8.40 -1.40 -17.77
CA ALA A 4 -7.07 -2.01 -17.67
C ALA A 4 -6.16 -1.25 -16.69
N GLU A 5 -6.24 0.08 -16.67
CA GLU A 5 -5.52 0.91 -15.69
C GLU A 5 -5.98 0.60 -14.27
N TRP A 6 -7.30 0.58 -14.05
CA TRP A 6 -7.85 0.26 -12.75
C TRP A 6 -7.50 -1.16 -12.29
N ALA A 7 -7.41 -2.11 -13.22
CA ALA A 7 -6.91 -3.46 -12.91
C ALA A 7 -5.45 -3.44 -12.45
N SER A 8 -4.60 -2.64 -13.10
CA SER A 8 -3.19 -2.46 -12.71
C SER A 8 -3.06 -1.80 -11.34
N ILE A 9 -3.86 -0.75 -11.08
CA ILE A 9 -3.93 -0.07 -9.78
C ILE A 9 -4.36 -1.02 -8.67
N ARG A 10 -5.43 -1.80 -8.89
CA ARG A 10 -5.89 -2.81 -7.92
C ARG A 10 -4.82 -3.86 -7.64
N THR A 11 -4.11 -4.30 -8.68
CA THR A 11 -3.00 -5.27 -8.55
C THR A 11 -1.87 -4.69 -7.71
N ARG A 12 -1.45 -3.45 -8.00
CA ARG A 12 -0.41 -2.76 -7.22
C ARG A 12 -0.83 -2.57 -5.77
N ARG A 13 -2.08 -2.16 -5.50
CA ARG A 13 -2.61 -2.03 -4.14
C ARG A 13 -2.57 -3.35 -3.38
N GLN A 14 -3.02 -4.44 -4.02
CA GLN A 14 -2.99 -5.78 -3.44
C GLN A 14 -1.55 -6.20 -3.11
N GLN A 15 -0.59 -5.94 -4.00
CA GLN A 15 0.82 -6.21 -3.73
C GLN A 15 1.34 -5.43 -2.51
N LEU A 16 1.05 -4.13 -2.42
CA LEU A 16 1.49 -3.30 -1.28
C LEU A 16 0.87 -3.76 0.04
N LEU A 17 -0.42 -4.13 0.02
CA LEU A 17 -1.10 -4.68 1.19
C LEU A 17 -0.50 -6.04 1.58
N ALA A 18 -0.23 -6.92 0.62
CA ALA A 18 0.36 -8.24 0.89
C ALA A 18 1.78 -8.14 1.46
N VAL A 19 2.60 -7.21 0.95
CA VAL A 19 3.94 -6.91 1.50
C VAL A 19 3.82 -6.41 2.94
N SER A 20 2.86 -5.53 3.20
CA SER A 20 2.62 -5.02 4.54
C SER A 20 2.13 -6.11 5.50
N GLU A 21 1.31 -7.04 5.03
CA GLU A 21 0.87 -8.21 5.80
C GLU A 21 1.99 -9.19 6.09
N ALA A 22 2.89 -9.42 5.13
CA ALA A 22 4.09 -10.22 5.33
C ALA A 22 5.00 -9.61 6.40
N MET A 23 5.13 -8.27 6.44
CA MET A 23 5.86 -7.58 7.51
C MET A 23 5.21 -7.75 8.87
N GLN A 24 3.87 -7.64 8.98
CA GLN A 24 3.18 -7.93 10.23
C GLN A 24 3.37 -9.40 10.66
N ALA A 25 3.44 -10.35 9.74
CA ALA A 25 3.75 -11.74 10.11
C ALA A 25 5.20 -11.92 10.63
N VAL A 26 6.11 -11.03 10.23
CA VAL A 26 7.51 -10.96 10.67
C VAL A 26 7.67 -10.10 11.95
N ASP A 27 6.57 -9.67 12.59
CA ASP A 27 6.49 -8.73 13.74
C ASP A 27 7.49 -8.98 14.88
N SER A 28 8.04 -10.19 15.00
CA SER A 28 9.13 -10.57 15.91
C SER A 28 10.34 -9.62 15.88
N SER A 29 10.60 -8.93 14.77
CA SER A 29 11.72 -7.98 14.63
C SER A 29 11.30 -6.51 14.44
N LEU A 30 10.00 -6.22 14.34
CA LEU A 30 9.51 -4.85 14.15
C LEU A 30 9.33 -4.14 15.50
N THR A 31 9.92 -2.95 15.58
CA THR A 31 9.73 -2.02 16.71
C THR A 31 8.33 -1.40 16.67
N ASP A 32 7.81 -0.93 17.81
CA ASP A 32 6.48 -0.28 17.87
C ASP A 32 6.37 0.96 16.96
N ALA A 33 7.49 1.65 16.73
CA ALA A 33 7.58 2.74 15.76
C ALA A 33 7.33 2.25 14.32
N GLN A 34 7.98 1.16 13.92
CA GLN A 34 7.78 0.57 12.58
C GLN A 34 6.37 0.00 12.41
N ARG A 35 5.78 -0.58 13.46
CA ARG A 35 4.37 -1.01 13.42
C ARG A 35 3.41 0.16 13.19
N SER A 36 3.67 1.29 13.85
CA SER A 36 2.87 2.50 13.68
C SER A 36 3.02 3.06 12.26
N GLU A 37 4.24 3.12 11.72
CA GLU A 37 4.47 3.52 10.33
C GLU A 37 3.82 2.56 9.32
N LEU A 38 3.89 1.25 9.56
CA LEU A 38 3.27 0.24 8.73
C LEU A 38 1.74 0.37 8.73
N ALA A 39 1.14 0.66 9.89
CA ALA A 39 -0.29 0.90 10.02
C ALA A 39 -0.73 2.16 9.24
N LEU A 40 0.02 3.26 9.38
CA LEU A 40 -0.21 4.50 8.62
C LEU A 40 -0.06 4.27 7.11
N TYR A 41 0.98 3.54 6.70
CA TYR A 41 1.21 3.17 5.31
C TYR A 41 0.05 2.35 4.73
N ARG A 42 -0.40 1.29 5.42
CA ARG A 42 -1.55 0.48 4.99
C ARG A 42 -2.82 1.31 4.87
N GLN A 43 -3.04 2.24 5.78
CA GLN A 43 -4.20 3.13 5.72
C GLN A 43 -4.13 4.04 4.50
N ALA A 44 -2.98 4.67 4.23
CA ALA A 44 -2.77 5.46 3.03
C ALA A 44 -2.99 4.65 1.73
N VAL A 45 -2.48 3.42 1.65
CA VAL A 45 -2.72 2.50 0.51
C VAL A 45 -4.20 2.13 0.37
N ARG A 46 -4.96 2.07 1.48
CA ARG A 46 -6.41 1.83 1.43
C ARG A 46 -7.19 3.05 1.00
N GLU A 47 -6.77 4.25 1.39
CA GLU A 47 -7.38 5.52 1.03
C GLU A 47 -7.13 5.93 -0.43
N VAL A 48 -6.20 5.25 -1.12
CA VAL A 48 -6.03 5.40 -2.58
C VAL A 48 -7.39 5.17 -3.27
N PRO A 49 -7.87 6.15 -4.06
CA PRO A 49 -9.16 6.05 -4.73
C PRO A 49 -9.19 4.84 -5.67
N GLN A 50 -10.29 4.10 -5.61
CA GLN A 50 -10.51 2.90 -6.41
C GLN A 50 -11.70 3.15 -7.34
N ASP A 51 -11.45 3.04 -8.64
CA ASP A 51 -12.45 3.13 -9.71
C ASP A 51 -13.15 4.52 -9.81
N THR A 52 -12.60 5.56 -9.17
CA THR A 52 -13.11 6.94 -9.20
C THR A 52 -11.98 7.94 -9.45
N GLY A 53 -12.18 8.86 -10.39
CA GLY A 53 -11.19 9.87 -10.78
C GLY A 53 -10.23 9.43 -11.89
N ASP A 54 -9.06 10.06 -11.96
CA ASP A 54 -8.02 9.78 -12.96
C ASP A 54 -7.04 8.71 -12.45
N PRO A 55 -6.99 7.52 -13.08
CA PRO A 55 -6.06 6.46 -12.67
C PRO A 55 -4.58 6.88 -12.78
N TYR A 56 -4.28 7.84 -13.63
CA TYR A 56 -2.94 8.39 -13.83
C TYR A 56 -2.52 9.43 -12.79
N LYS A 57 -3.48 9.99 -12.03
CA LYS A 57 -3.23 10.95 -10.95
C LYS A 57 -3.21 10.31 -9.56
N ILE A 58 -3.18 8.98 -9.50
CA ILE A 58 -3.12 8.29 -8.21
C ILE A 58 -1.74 8.48 -7.60
N GLU A 59 -1.72 9.19 -6.48
CA GLU A 59 -0.56 9.32 -5.63
C GLU A 59 -0.46 8.08 -4.74
N TRP A 60 0.66 7.36 -4.85
CA TRP A 60 0.94 6.21 -4.01
C TRP A 60 1.80 6.64 -2.83
N PRO A 61 1.52 6.17 -1.61
CA PRO A 61 2.39 6.43 -0.48
C PRO A 61 3.76 5.80 -0.72
N GLU A 62 4.80 6.49 -0.28
CA GLU A 62 6.17 5.98 -0.35
C GLU A 62 6.36 4.78 0.58
N LEU A 63 7.15 3.80 0.14
CA LEU A 63 7.45 2.66 0.99
C LEU A 63 8.27 3.13 2.20
N PRO A 64 7.87 2.73 3.42
CA PRO A 64 8.66 2.97 4.61
C PRO A 64 10.09 2.44 4.45
N THR A 65 11.06 3.10 5.07
CA THR A 65 12.49 2.78 4.90
C THR A 65 12.85 1.36 5.29
N PHE A 66 12.08 0.75 6.21
CA PHE A 66 12.26 -0.64 6.65
C PHE A 66 11.66 -1.68 5.68
N LEU A 67 10.87 -1.23 4.70
CA LEU A 67 10.29 -2.04 3.62
C LEU A 67 11.10 -1.96 2.32
N LYS A 68 12.16 -1.16 2.29
CA LYS A 68 13.03 -0.92 1.12
C LYS A 68 14.16 -1.95 1.02
#